data_AF-A0A1G6S9R6-F1
#
_entry.id   AF-A0A1G6S9R6-F1
#
_cell.length_a   1.000
_cell.length_b   1.000
_cell.length_c   1.000
_cell.angle_alpha   90.00
_cell.angle_beta   90.00
_cell.angle_gamma   90.00
#
_symmetry.space_group_name_H-M   'P 1'
#
loop_
_entity.id
_entity.type
_entity.pdbx_description
1 polymer ?
#
loop_
_entity_poly.entity_id
_entity_poly.type
_entity_poly.pdbx_seq_one_letter_code
_entity_poly.pdbx_strand_id
1 'polypeptide(L)'
;MKEVSFTAKYWKSTIIKENALSRMALGFDGADVKISDTNIEIKVKGNLVFHSTLKPLPSDPWTISFRGVLEDGSDFRIIKPSDSSLSKLQKSMNCKGVFSIASMDPQGFAIHFLLI
;
A
#
# COMPACT_ATOMS: atom_id res chain seq x y z
N MET A 1 4.73 19.92 1.73
CA MET A 1 3.41 19.37 1.34
C MET A 1 2.67 19.00 2.60
N LYS A 2 1.38 19.36 2.75
CA LYS A 2 0.57 18.94 3.90
C LYS A 2 0.42 17.42 3.87
N GLU A 3 0.67 16.78 5.00
CA GLU A 3 0.50 15.35 5.20
C GLU A 3 -1.02 15.06 5.22
N VAL A 4 -1.54 14.41 4.19
CA VAL A 4 -2.96 14.06 4.09
C VAL A 4 -3.12 12.59 4.46
N SER A 5 -3.97 12.31 5.45
CA SER A 5 -4.37 10.96 5.83
C SER A 5 -5.67 10.62 5.10
N PHE A 6 -5.77 9.40 4.60
CA PHE A 6 -6.98 8.87 3.96
C PHE A 6 -7.44 7.60 4.64
N THR A 7 -8.71 7.24 4.51
CA THR A 7 -9.20 5.96 5.02
C THR A 7 -8.98 4.88 3.96
N ALA A 8 -8.30 3.80 4.33
CA ALA A 8 -8.16 2.63 3.47
C ALA A 8 -9.47 1.84 3.41
N LYS A 9 -9.86 1.47 2.20
CA LYS A 9 -10.94 0.53 1.92
C LYS A 9 -10.35 -0.67 1.19
N TYR A 10 -10.48 -1.85 1.76
CA TYR A 10 -10.08 -3.11 1.12
C TYR A 10 -10.82 -3.25 -0.22
N TRP A 11 -10.08 -3.61 -1.27
CA TRP A 11 -10.65 -3.81 -2.60
C TRP A 11 -10.56 -5.26 -3.05
N LYS A 12 -9.34 -5.82 -3.08
CA LYS A 12 -9.09 -7.19 -3.52
C LYS A 12 -7.74 -7.67 -3.00
N SER A 13 -7.50 -8.97 -3.03
CA SER A 13 -6.20 -9.57 -2.74
C SER A 13 -5.94 -10.80 -3.59
N THR A 14 -4.66 -11.10 -3.78
CA THR A 14 -4.14 -12.36 -4.29
C THR A 14 -3.14 -12.86 -3.27
N ILE A 15 -3.39 -14.01 -2.65
CA ILE A 15 -2.52 -14.59 -1.62
C ILE A 15 -2.19 -16.02 -2.05
N ILE A 16 -0.98 -16.23 -2.55
CA ILE A 16 -0.46 -17.56 -2.89
C ILE A 16 0.25 -18.15 -1.67
N LYS A 17 1.06 -17.32 -0.98
CA LYS A 17 1.72 -17.68 0.27
C LYS A 17 1.52 -16.59 1.31
N GLU A 18 0.92 -16.97 2.43
CA GLU A 18 0.73 -16.10 3.58
C GLU A 18 2.02 -15.89 4.39
N ASN A 19 2.16 -14.69 4.93
CA ASN A 19 3.13 -14.34 5.97
C ASN A 19 2.53 -13.35 6.99
N ALA A 20 3.31 -12.96 8.00
CA ALA A 20 2.86 -12.02 9.04
C ALA A 20 2.33 -10.70 8.44
N LEU A 21 3.01 -10.16 7.43
CA LEU A 21 2.61 -8.91 6.79
C LEU A 21 1.27 -9.04 6.06
N SER A 22 1.04 -10.13 5.31
CA SER A 22 -0.23 -10.34 4.62
C SER A 22 -1.41 -10.43 5.58
N ARG A 23 -1.25 -11.13 6.72
CA ARG A 23 -2.28 -11.23 7.76
C ARG A 23 -2.55 -9.89 8.43
N MET A 24 -1.49 -9.14 8.73
CA MET A 24 -1.60 -7.78 9.26
C MET A 24 -2.34 -6.86 8.27
N ALA A 25 -1.97 -6.93 6.99
CA ALA A 25 -2.51 -6.05 5.96
C ALA A 25 -4.01 -6.27 5.70
N LEU A 26 -4.52 -7.50 5.84
CA LEU A 26 -5.97 -7.75 5.77
C LEU A 26 -6.76 -6.97 6.84
N GLY A 27 -6.12 -6.59 7.95
CA GLY A 27 -6.70 -5.76 9.01
C GLY A 27 -6.65 -4.25 8.75
N PHE A 28 -6.15 -3.80 7.60
CA PHE A 28 -6.04 -2.36 7.29
C PHE A 28 -7.34 -1.77 6.72
N ASP A 29 -8.41 -2.55 6.55
CA ASP A 29 -9.71 -2.01 6.15
C ASP A 29 -10.25 -1.04 7.22
N GLY A 30 -10.62 0.17 6.80
CA GLY A 30 -11.01 1.27 7.68
C GLY A 30 -9.85 1.95 8.43
N ALA A 31 -8.59 1.60 8.13
CA ALA A 31 -7.43 2.23 8.77
C ALA A 31 -7.13 3.62 8.19
N ASP A 32 -6.56 4.49 9.02
CA ASP A 32 -5.97 5.75 8.57
C ASP A 32 -4.62 5.47 7.93
N VAL A 33 -4.47 5.84 6.65
CA VAL A 33 -3.25 5.62 5.88
C VAL A 33 -2.65 6.96 5.48
N LYS A 34 -1.39 7.14 5.83
CA LYS A 34 -0.51 8.17 5.27
C LYS A 34 0.55 7.48 4.44
N ILE A 35 0.64 7.85 3.17
CA ILE A 35 1.56 7.23 2.23
C ILE A 35 2.23 8.30 1.37
N SER A 36 3.55 8.22 1.29
CA SER A 36 4.39 9.05 0.41
C SER A 36 5.33 8.14 -0.38
N ASP A 37 6.23 8.75 -1.13
CA ASP A 37 7.27 8.04 -1.87
C ASP A 37 8.43 7.58 -0.98
N THR A 38 8.43 8.02 0.28
CA THR A 38 9.50 7.76 1.24
C THR A 38 9.03 7.04 2.49
N ASN A 39 7.74 7.05 2.82
CA ASN A 39 7.21 6.41 4.02
C ASN A 39 5.78 5.93 3.82
N ILE A 40 5.40 4.94 4.62
CA ILE A 40 4.01 4.54 4.84
C ILE A 40 3.75 4.44 6.35
N GLU A 41 2.60 4.92 6.78
CA GLU A 41 2.10 4.86 8.15
C GLU A 41 0.63 4.45 8.13
N ILE A 42 0.26 3.47 8.95
CA ILE A 42 -1.09 2.93 9.04
C ILE A 42 -1.51 2.89 10.50
N LYS A 43 -2.64 3.54 10.81
CA LYS A 43 -3.24 3.56 12.14
C LYS A 43 -4.61 2.90 12.13
N VAL A 44 -4.83 2.01 13.09
CA VAL A 44 -6.13 1.37 13.32
C VAL A 44 -6.69 1.91 14.63
N LYS A 45 -7.87 2.56 14.55
CA LYS A 45 -8.51 3.22 15.71
C LYS A 45 -7.54 4.17 16.44
N GLY A 46 -6.77 4.95 15.68
CA GLY A 46 -5.78 5.90 16.21
C GLY A 46 -4.44 5.30 16.66
N ASN A 47 -4.32 3.98 16.77
CA ASN A 47 -3.07 3.33 17.18
C ASN A 47 -2.19 3.02 15.97
N LEU A 48 -0.91 3.34 16.05
CA LEU A 48 0.07 2.97 15.02
C LEU A 48 0.25 1.46 14.98
N VAL A 49 -0.10 0.84 13.85
CA VAL A 49 0.00 -0.62 13.66
C VAL A 49 1.10 -0.98 12.67
N PHE A 50 1.37 -0.10 11.71
CA PHE A 50 2.39 -0.35 10.70
C PHE A 50 3.07 0.95 10.27
N HIS A 51 4.39 0.93 10.20
CA HIS A 51 5.17 2.00 9.60
C HIS A 51 6.41 1.43 8.91
N SER A 52 6.84 2.08 7.83
CA SER A 52 8.11 1.73 7.17
C SER A 52 8.61 2.90 6.34
N THR A 53 9.92 3.06 6.30
CA THR A 53 10.59 3.84 5.25
C THR A 53 10.55 3.07 3.93
N LEU A 54 10.46 3.81 2.84
CA LEU A 54 10.32 3.31 1.48
C LEU A 54 11.49 3.81 0.64
N LYS A 55 11.99 2.94 -0.25
CA LYS A 55 12.99 3.27 -1.26
C LYS A 55 12.39 3.02 -2.65
N PRO A 56 12.53 3.93 -3.62
CA PRO A 56 11.99 3.72 -4.95
C PRO A 56 12.61 2.48 -5.61
N LEU A 57 11.78 1.71 -6.30
CA LEU A 57 12.18 0.65 -7.23
C LEU A 57 12.09 1.19 -8.66
N PRO A 58 12.72 0.51 -9.65
CA PRO A 58 12.56 0.88 -11.06
C PRO A 58 11.08 1.00 -11.42
N SER A 59 10.71 2.16 -11.96
CA SER A 59 9.33 2.46 -12.34
C SER A 59 9.00 1.88 -13.70
N ASP A 60 7.72 1.56 -13.90
CA ASP A 60 7.14 1.31 -15.21
C ASP A 60 6.16 2.45 -15.56
N PRO A 61 5.71 2.59 -16.82
CA PRO A 61 4.82 3.70 -17.22
C PRO A 61 3.47 3.76 -16.48
N TRP A 62 3.03 2.63 -15.92
CA TRP A 62 1.72 2.45 -15.29
C TRP A 62 1.79 2.46 -13.78
N THR A 63 2.91 2.03 -13.19
CA THR A 63 3.06 1.92 -11.74
C THR A 63 4.37 2.49 -11.22
N ILE A 64 4.29 3.00 -9.99
CA ILE A 64 5.42 3.45 -9.19
C ILE A 64 5.52 2.48 -8.01
N SER A 65 6.67 1.81 -7.90
CA SER A 65 6.91 0.80 -6.88
C SER A 65 7.97 1.27 -5.89
N PHE A 66 7.80 0.89 -4.64
CA PHE A 66 8.73 1.19 -3.55
C PHE A 66 9.00 -0.05 -2.74
N ARG A 67 10.26 -0.26 -2.34
CA ARG A 67 10.68 -1.30 -1.41
C ARG A 67 10.62 -0.77 0.02
N GLY A 68 10.01 -1.54 0.92
CA GLY A 68 10.14 -1.36 2.36
C GLY A 68 10.77 -2.60 3.00
N VAL A 69 11.22 -2.45 4.25
CA VAL A 69 11.87 -3.50 5.02
C VAL A 69 11.18 -3.61 6.37
N LEU A 70 10.76 -4.82 6.75
CA LEU A 70 10.17 -5.12 8.06
C LEU A 70 11.26 -5.19 9.14
N GLU A 71 10.85 -5.14 10.41
CA GLU A 71 11.76 -5.27 11.56
C GLU A 71 12.54 -6.58 11.57
N ASP A 72 11.96 -7.65 11.02
CA ASP A 72 12.61 -8.96 10.87
C ASP A 72 13.59 -9.04 9.68
N GLY A 73 13.79 -7.93 8.96
CA GLY A 73 14.66 -7.83 7.78
C GLY A 73 14.02 -8.28 6.47
N SER A 74 12.77 -8.76 6.48
CA SER A 74 12.07 -9.18 5.27
C SER A 74 11.66 -7.97 4.41
N ASP A 75 11.82 -8.12 3.10
CA ASP A 75 11.40 -7.10 2.16
C ASP A 75 9.91 -7.21 1.80
N PHE A 76 9.30 -6.06 1.56
CA PHE A 76 8.01 -5.94 0.92
C PHE A 76 8.03 -4.80 -0.10
N ARG A 77 6.97 -4.70 -0.89
CA ARG A 77 6.77 -3.57 -1.80
C ARG A 77 5.42 -2.90 -1.62
N ILE A 78 5.44 -1.59 -1.83
CA ILE A 78 4.28 -0.75 -2.03
C ILE A 78 4.20 -0.42 -3.52
N ILE A 79 3.01 -0.57 -4.10
CA ILE A 79 2.76 -0.27 -5.51
C ILE A 79 1.65 0.78 -5.59
N LYS A 80 1.93 1.88 -6.26
CA LYS A 80 0.99 2.97 -6.56
C LYS A 80 0.80 3.08 -8.08
N PRO A 81 -0.39 3.44 -8.58
CA PRO A 81 -0.54 3.81 -9.98
C PRO A 81 0.25 5.09 -10.30
N SER A 82 0.75 5.23 -11.52
CA SER A 82 1.25 6.50 -12.06
C SER A 82 0.13 7.54 -12.13
N ASP A 83 0.44 8.84 -12.19
CA ASP A 83 -0.56 9.92 -12.14
C ASP A 83 -1.66 9.78 -13.21
N SER A 84 -1.28 9.35 -14.41
CA SER A 84 -2.22 9.10 -15.52
C SER A 84 -3.14 7.92 -15.25
N SER A 85 -2.62 6.86 -14.64
CA SER A 85 -3.37 5.68 -14.23
C SER A 85 -4.28 6.00 -13.03
N LEU A 86 -3.77 6.76 -12.05
CA LEU A 86 -4.51 7.18 -10.87
C LEU A 86 -5.73 8.01 -11.25
N SER A 87 -5.57 8.98 -12.15
CA SER A 87 -6.68 9.84 -12.60
C SER A 87 -7.85 9.05 -13.19
N LYS A 88 -7.58 7.92 -13.86
CA LYS A 88 -8.62 7.02 -14.38
C LYS A 88 -9.30 6.22 -13.26
N LEU A 89 -8.52 5.74 -12.29
CA LEU A 89 -9.03 4.98 -11.15
C LEU A 89 -9.88 5.85 -10.24
N GLN A 90 -9.47 7.09 -9.96
CA GLN A 90 -10.23 8.06 -9.16
C GLN A 90 -11.63 8.30 -9.75
N LYS A 91 -11.74 8.44 -11.08
CA LYS A 91 -13.04 8.61 -11.78
C LYS A 91 -13.91 7.36 -11.74
N SER A 92 -13.32 6.18 -11.97
CA SER A 92 -14.09 4.92 -12.08
C SER A 92 -14.47 4.32 -10.73
N MET A 93 -13.66 4.53 -9.69
CA MET A 93 -13.86 3.93 -8.36
C MET A 93 -14.24 4.94 -7.28
N ASN A 94 -14.38 6.23 -7.63
CA ASN A 94 -14.70 7.31 -6.71
C ASN A 94 -13.78 7.31 -5.47
N CYS A 95 -12.47 7.32 -5.70
CA CYS A 95 -11.44 7.28 -4.65
C CYS A 95 -10.48 8.48 -4.78
N LYS A 96 -9.72 8.75 -3.73
CA LYS A 96 -8.63 9.75 -3.70
C LYS A 96 -7.29 9.15 -4.09
N GLY A 97 -7.08 7.86 -3.83
CA GLY A 97 -5.82 7.17 -4.07
C GLY A 97 -6.01 5.66 -4.20
N VAL A 98 -4.97 4.97 -4.62
CA VAL A 98 -4.90 3.50 -4.63
C VAL A 98 -3.49 3.11 -4.24
N PHE A 99 -3.35 2.09 -3.42
CA PHE A 99 -2.06 1.46 -3.17
C PHE A 99 -2.22 -0.04 -3.00
N SER A 100 -1.13 -0.76 -3.20
CA SER A 100 -1.04 -2.19 -2.90
C SER A 100 0.14 -2.44 -1.97
N ILE A 101 -0.04 -3.32 -1.00
CA ILE A 101 1.06 -3.91 -0.23
C ILE A 101 1.26 -5.36 -0.71
N ALA A 102 2.48 -5.70 -1.08
CA ALA A 102 2.78 -6.96 -1.72
C ALA A 102 4.13 -7.53 -1.31
N SER A 103 4.27 -8.83 -1.47
CA SER A 103 5.55 -9.53 -1.39
C SER A 103 6.48 -9.10 -2.52
N MET A 104 7.79 -9.14 -2.27
CA MET A 104 8.81 -9.09 -3.32
C MET A 104 8.85 -10.39 -4.14
N ASP A 105 8.49 -11.52 -3.53
CA ASP A 105 8.32 -12.81 -4.21
C ASP A 105 7.02 -12.81 -5.03
N PRO A 106 7.07 -13.06 -6.36
CA PRO A 106 5.89 -13.21 -7.21
C PRO A 106 4.90 -14.29 -6.74
N GLN A 107 5.37 -15.31 -6.01
CA GLN A 107 4.54 -16.37 -5.41
C GLN A 107 4.10 -16.05 -3.97
N GLY A 108 4.21 -14.80 -3.55
CA GLY A 108 3.77 -14.34 -2.22
C GLY A 108 2.32 -13.86 -2.22
N PHE A 109 2.14 -12.58 -1.93
CA PHE A 109 0.83 -11.94 -1.84
C PHE A 109 0.83 -10.54 -2.46
N ALA A 110 -0.37 -10.04 -2.77
CA ALA A 110 -0.65 -8.65 -3.04
C ALA A 110 -2.05 -8.31 -2.50
N ILE A 111 -2.16 -7.25 -1.70
CA ILE A 111 -3.43 -6.76 -1.14
C ILE A 111 -3.61 -5.31 -1.58
N HIS A 112 -4.78 -4.99 -2.11
CA HIS A 112 -5.07 -3.73 -2.78
C HIS A 112 -6.11 -2.92 -2.01
N PHE A 113 -5.85 -1.63 -1.87
CA PHE A 113 -6.70 -0.69 -1.15
C PHE A 113 -7.04 0.52 -2.01
N LEU A 114 -8.28 0.98 -1.86
CA LEU A 114 -8.69 2.32 -2.27
C LEU A 114 -8.50 3.26 -1.08
N LEU A 115 -8.03 4.48 -1.33
CA LEU A 115 -7.99 5.55 -0.35
C LEU A 115 -9.21 6.45 -0.58
N ILE A 116 -10.07 6.61 0.43
CA ILE A 116 -11.32 7.41 0.34
C ILE A 116 -11.19 8.68 1.17
#